data_AF-A0A9J5XGD7-F1
#
_entry.id   AF-A0A9J5XGD7-F1
#
_cell.length_a   1.000
_cell.length_b   1.000
_cell.length_c   1.000
_cell.angle_alpha   90.00
_cell.angle_beta   90.00
_cell.angle_gamma   90.00
#
_symmetry.space_group_name_H-M   'P 1'
#
loop_
_entity.id
_entity.type
_entity.pdbx_description
1 polymer ?
#
loop_
_entity_poly.entity_id
_entity_poly.type
_entity_poly.pdbx_seq_one_letter_code
_entity_poly.pdbx_strand_id
1 'polypeptide(L)'
;MLFFVKGIELSENKSMQAMCFVYAAISYICMGDAESSAKALDLIGPVLGVMDSFTGVREKTSVLLAHGFLLMRQQNLQEAR
;
A
#
# COMPACT_ATOMS: atom_id res chain seq x y z
N MET A 1 -4.20 -11.56 1.86
CA MET A 1 -3.02 -10.88 2.43
C MET A 1 -1.73 -11.70 2.27
N LEU A 2 -1.60 -12.89 2.88
CA LEU A 2 -0.43 -13.77 2.69
C LEU A 2 -0.12 -14.09 1.21
N PHE A 3 -1.16 -14.22 0.38
CA PHE A 3 -1.01 -14.40 -1.06
C PHE A 3 -0.26 -13.25 -1.73
N PHE A 4 -0.58 -12.00 -1.38
CA PHE A 4 0.08 -10.82 -1.94
C PHE A 4 1.50 -10.67 -1.40
N VAL A 5 1.71 -10.93 -0.10
CA VAL A 5 3.06 -10.95 0.49
C VAL A 5 3.94 -11.96 -0.22
N LYS A 6 3.41 -13.16 -0.50
CA LYS A 6 4.15 -14.16 -1.26
C LYS A 6 4.40 -13.73 -2.72
N GLY A 7 3.44 -13.03 -3.33
CA GLY A 7 3.57 -12.46 -4.67
C GLY A 7 4.72 -11.45 -4.79
N ILE A 8 5.02 -10.69 -3.73
CA ILE A 8 6.16 -9.76 -3.68
C ILE A 8 7.49 -10.52 -3.83
N GLU A 9 7.65 -11.61 -3.09
CA GLU A 9 8.88 -12.41 -3.10
C GLU A 9 9.09 -13.16 -4.42
N LEU A 10 7.99 -13.62 -5.04
CA LEU A 10 8.05 -14.46 -6.24
C LEU A 10 8.10 -13.66 -7.55
N SER A 11 7.75 -12.38 -7.52
CA SER A 11 7.68 -11.57 -8.74
C SER A 11 8.98 -10.83 -9.02
N GLU A 12 9.51 -10.97 -10.23
CA GLU A 12 10.65 -10.16 -10.71
C GLU A 12 10.19 -8.83 -11.34
N ASN A 13 8.88 -8.65 -11.54
CA ASN A 13 8.33 -7.45 -12.14
C ASN A 13 8.01 -6.41 -11.05
N LYS A 14 8.73 -5.29 -11.07
CA LYS A 14 8.58 -4.22 -10.08
C LYS A 14 7.16 -3.63 -9.99
N SER A 15 6.44 -3.54 -11.11
CA SER A 15 5.05 -3.06 -11.13
C SER A 15 4.13 -4.08 -10.45
N MET A 16 4.31 -5.37 -10.70
CA MET A 16 3.56 -6.42 -10.00
C MET A 16 3.88 -6.44 -8.50
N GLN A 17 5.16 -6.34 -8.11
CA GLN A 17 5.55 -6.24 -6.70
C GLN A 17 4.88 -5.05 -6.02
N ALA A 18 4.93 -3.86 -6.64
CA ALA A 18 4.29 -2.65 -6.12
C ALA A 18 2.79 -2.85 -5.92
N MET A 19 2.09 -3.45 -6.89
CA MET A 19 0.66 -3.75 -6.76
C MET A 19 0.39 -4.76 -5.64
N CYS A 20 1.23 -5.78 -5.46
CA CYS A 20 1.11 -6.72 -4.35
C CYS A 20 1.31 -6.04 -2.98
N PHE A 21 2.29 -5.13 -2.85
CA PHE A 21 2.44 -4.31 -1.64
C PHE A 21 1.17 -3.49 -1.36
N VAL A 22 0.62 -2.82 -2.38
CA VAL A 22 -0.60 -2.01 -2.26
C VAL A 22 -1.79 -2.86 -1.80
N TYR A 23 -2.05 -4.00 -2.46
CA TYR A 23 -3.19 -4.85 -2.10
C TYR A 23 -3.02 -5.53 -0.74
N ALA A 24 -1.78 -5.86 -0.34
CA ALA A 24 -1.48 -6.32 1.01
C ALA A 24 -1.79 -5.22 2.04
N ALA A 25 -1.32 -4.00 1.82
CA ALA A 25 -1.57 -2.86 2.70
C ALA A 25 -3.08 -2.58 2.84
N ILE A 26 -3.84 -2.51 1.74
CA ILE A 26 -5.30 -2.31 1.79
C ILE A 26 -5.98 -3.42 2.60
N SER A 27 -5.56 -4.68 2.42
CA SER A 27 -6.11 -5.80 3.21
C SER A 27 -5.89 -5.60 4.71
N TYR A 28 -4.70 -5.14 5.12
CA TYR A 28 -4.39 -4.81 6.50
C TYR A 28 -5.20 -3.62 7.03
N ILE A 29 -5.32 -2.54 6.25
CA ILE A 29 -6.13 -1.36 6.59
C ILE A 29 -7.59 -1.77 6.90
N CYS A 30 -8.14 -2.69 6.09
CA CYS A 30 -9.52 -3.17 6.27
C CYS A 30 -9.73 -3.98 7.56
N MET A 31 -8.70 -4.65 8.10
CA MET A 31 -8.81 -5.35 9.38
C MET A 31 -8.97 -4.38 10.55
N GLY A 32 -8.30 -3.24 10.46
CA GLY A 32 -8.69 -2.06 11.22
C GLY A 32 -8.26 -2.01 12.68
N ASP A 33 -7.56 -3.02 13.18
CA ASP A 33 -6.85 -3.00 14.45
C ASP A 33 -5.49 -2.26 14.33
N ALA A 34 -4.89 -1.93 15.47
CA ALA A 34 -3.67 -1.14 15.52
C ALA A 34 -2.45 -1.89 14.93
N GLU A 35 -2.36 -3.21 15.14
CA GLU A 35 -1.26 -4.02 14.63
C GLU A 35 -1.32 -4.11 13.10
N SER A 36 -2.51 -4.35 12.56
CA SER A 36 -2.74 -4.35 11.12
C SER A 36 -2.48 -2.98 10.51
N SER A 37 -2.87 -1.89 11.17
CA SER A 37 -2.58 -0.54 10.68
C SER A 37 -1.07 -0.25 10.61
N ALA A 38 -0.30 -0.71 11.60
CA ALA A 38 1.16 -0.61 11.57
C ALA A 38 1.75 -1.41 10.40
N LYS A 39 1.30 -2.65 10.20
CA LYS A 39 1.74 -3.49 9.07
C LYS A 39 1.39 -2.89 7.72
N ALA A 40 0.24 -2.23 7.59
CA ALA A 40 -0.12 -1.50 6.38
C ALA A 40 0.84 -0.33 6.11
N LEU A 41 1.24 0.40 7.14
CA LEU A 41 2.21 1.50 7.04
C LEU A 41 3.57 1.00 6.55
N ASP A 42 4.07 -0.10 7.13
CA ASP A 42 5.35 -0.70 6.75
C ASP A 42 5.37 -1.17 5.29
N LEU A 43 4.22 -1.64 4.78
CA LEU A 43 4.07 -2.08 3.40
C LEU A 43 3.94 -0.93 2.40
N ILE A 44 3.20 0.14 2.75
CA ILE A 44 2.95 1.25 1.83
C ILE A 44 4.10 2.25 1.78
N GLY A 45 4.79 2.48 2.91
CA GLY A 45 5.86 3.48 3.03
C GLY A 45 6.95 3.36 1.97
N PRO A 46 7.55 2.17 1.76
CA PRO A 46 8.55 1.96 0.71
C PRO A 46 8.03 2.24 -0.70
N VAL A 47 6.76 1.88 -0.99
CA VAL A 47 6.15 2.07 -2.31
C VAL A 47 5.84 3.54 -2.57
N LEU A 48 5.42 4.27 -1.54
CA LEU A 48 5.23 5.72 -1.57
C LEU A 48 6.54 6.44 -1.91
N GLY A 49 7.65 6.04 -1.25
CA GLY A 49 8.96 6.64 -1.46
C GLY A 49 9.56 6.43 -2.86
N VAL A 50 9.10 5.42 -3.60
CA VAL A 50 9.53 5.16 -4.99
C VAL A 50 8.44 5.42 -6.02
N MET A 51 7.31 6.02 -5.63
CA MET A 51 6.13 6.19 -6.47
C MET A 51 6.43 6.94 -7.78
N ASP A 52 7.34 7.91 -7.75
CA ASP A 52 7.73 8.69 -8.92
C ASP A 52 8.47 7.88 -9.98
N SER A 53 9.04 6.73 -9.60
CA SER A 53 9.68 5.80 -10.53
C SER A 53 8.68 5.04 -11.41
N PHE A 54 7.40 4.99 -11.04
CA PHE A 54 6.38 4.36 -11.84
C PHE A 54 6.03 5.24 -13.05
N THR A 55 5.97 4.64 -14.24
CA THR A 55 5.46 5.31 -15.44
C THR A 55 3.94 5.13 -15.58
N GLY A 56 3.39 4.07 -14.99
CA GLY A 56 1.97 3.75 -15.04
C GLY A 56 1.13 4.56 -14.06
N VAL A 57 0.02 5.11 -14.55
CA VAL A 57 -0.97 5.84 -13.72
C VAL A 57 -1.60 4.91 -12.69
N ARG A 58 -1.81 3.63 -13.05
CA ARG A 58 -2.45 2.63 -12.17
C ARG A 58 -1.69 2.49 -10.87
N GLU A 59 -0.37 2.31 -10.92
CA GLU A 59 0.47 2.13 -9.73
C GLU A 59 0.40 3.37 -8.85
N LYS A 60 0.62 4.56 -9.44
CA LYS A 60 0.58 5.83 -8.69
C LYS A 60 -0.75 6.05 -7.99
N THR A 61 -1.85 5.91 -8.72
CA THR A 61 -3.20 6.07 -8.16
C THR A 61 -3.47 5.05 -7.06
N SER A 62 -3.03 3.79 -7.24
CA SER A 62 -3.27 2.73 -6.25
C SER A 62 -2.48 2.96 -4.96
N VAL A 63 -1.25 3.46 -5.06
CA VAL A 63 -0.42 3.84 -3.90
C VAL A 63 -1.04 5.00 -3.14
N LEU A 64 -1.43 6.07 -3.85
CA LEU A 64 -2.12 7.22 -3.24
C LEU A 64 -3.43 6.81 -2.57
N LEU A 65 -4.22 5.94 -3.22
CA LEU A 65 -5.45 5.41 -2.65
C LEU A 65 -5.20 4.66 -1.34
N ALA A 66 -4.23 3.76 -1.30
CA ALA A 66 -3.90 3.01 -0.09
C ALA A 66 -3.38 3.92 1.02
N HIS A 67 -2.54 4.90 0.68
CA HIS A 67 -2.01 5.88 1.63
C HIS A 67 -3.12 6.76 2.20
N GLY A 68 -3.97 7.34 1.36
CA GLY A 68 -5.12 8.13 1.80
C GLY A 68 -6.06 7.33 2.69
N PHE A 69 -6.33 6.07 2.34
CA PHE A 69 -7.19 5.22 3.16
C PHE A 69 -6.56 4.91 4.53
N LEU A 70 -5.25 4.72 4.61
CA LEU A 70 -4.53 4.57 5.88
C LEU A 70 -4.65 5.83 6.74
N LEU A 71 -4.45 7.02 6.14
CA LEU A 71 -4.60 8.30 6.84
C LEU A 71 -6.02 8.51 7.38
N MET A 72 -7.04 8.08 6.63
CA MET A 72 -8.43 8.09 7.12
C MET A 72 -8.60 7.22 8.37
N ARG A 73 -8.00 6.03 8.40
CA ARG A 73 -8.03 5.15 9.59
C ARG A 73 -7.32 5.78 10.79
N GLN A 74 -6.27 6.56 10.53
CA GLN A 74 -5.49 7.29 11.53
C GLN A 74 -6.16 8.61 11.96
N GLN A 75 -7.37 8.93 11.48
CA GLN A 75 -8.07 10.19 11.73
C GLN A 75 -7.34 11.44 11.21
N ASN A 76 -6.36 11.28 10.30
CA ASN A 76 -5.69 12.38 9.62
C ASN A 76 -6.43 12.74 8.33
N LEU A 77 -7.66 13.23 8.47
CA LEU A 77 -8.59 13.44 7.36
C LEU A 77 -8.16 14.57 6.42
N GLN A 78 -7.36 15.53 6.90
CA GLN A 78 -6.90 16.65 6.08
C GLN A 78 -5.86 16.19 5.05
N GLU A 79 -4.90 15.36 5.46
CA GLU A 79 -3.88 14.82 4.56
C GLU A 79 -4.42 13.68 3.69
N ALA A 80 -5.47 12.99 4.14
CA ALA A 80 -6.12 11.94 3.38
C ALA A 80 -6.90 12.43 2.15
N ARG A 81 -7.30 13.71 2.13
CA ARG A 81 -8.15 14.32 1.11
C ARG A 81 -7.35 14.81 -0.09
#